data_AF-A0A239D6N1-F1
#
_entry.id   AF-A0A239D6N1-F1
#
_cell.length_a   1.000
_cell.length_b   1.000
_cell.length_c   1.000
_cell.angle_alpha   90.00
_cell.angle_beta   90.00
_cell.angle_gamma   90.00
#
_symmetry.space_group_name_H-M   'P 1'
#
loop_
_entity.id
_entity.type
_entity.pdbx_description
1 polymer ?
#
loop_
_entity_poly.entity_id
_entity_poly.type
_entity_poly.pdbx_seq_one_letter_code
_entity_poly.pdbx_strand_id
1 'polypeptide(L)'
;METAKLVVSILAVVLALASFVVAQHSAAKARRAEDVRNLLGDKETVAFGALKVLRDGLPPQRKSRELLIGAILQACIFERSDRARALLYRVMERERVRYGSEFRAAYQRVEETFTSMSAYGFTPEELDLRRGTKYLNVVKKVLDASFETETEEGMTGHRLQVGG
;
A
#
# COMPACT_ATOMS: atom_id res chain seq x y z
N MET A 1 19.40 -53.92 1.57
CA MET A 1 20.06 -52.64 1.95
C MET A 1 19.76 -51.51 0.97
N GLU A 2 19.60 -51.77 -0.34
CA GLU A 2 19.34 -50.73 -1.33
C GLU A 2 17.98 -50.02 -1.13
N THR A 3 16.95 -50.76 -0.74
CA THR A 3 15.62 -50.22 -0.43
C THR A 3 15.64 -49.18 0.69
N ALA A 4 16.43 -49.40 1.74
CA ALA A 4 16.57 -48.45 2.84
C ALA A 4 17.26 -47.14 2.39
N LYS A 5 18.28 -47.22 1.53
CA LYS A 5 18.94 -46.03 0.96
C LYS A 5 17.98 -45.21 0.11
N LEU A 6 17.13 -45.87 -0.67
CA LEU A 6 16.12 -45.22 -1.50
C LEU A 6 15.08 -44.48 -0.66
N VAL A 7 14.57 -45.10 0.40
CA VAL A 7 13.61 -44.48 1.33
C VAL A 7 14.22 -43.25 2.03
N VAL A 8 15.46 -43.36 2.52
CA VAL A 8 16.16 -42.24 3.16
C VAL A 8 16.38 -41.08 2.19
N SER A 9 16.75 -41.37 0.93
CA SER A 9 16.90 -40.36 -0.11
C SER A 9 15.60 -39.62 -0.40
N ILE A 10 14.49 -40.35 -0.57
CA ILE A 10 13.16 -39.76 -0.79
C ILE A 10 12.76 -38.88 0.39
N LEU A 11 12.95 -39.36 1.62
CA LEU A 11 12.60 -38.60 2.82
C LEU A 11 13.43 -37.31 2.93
N ALA A 12 14.73 -37.36 2.63
CA ALA A 12 15.59 -36.18 2.63
C ALA A 12 15.13 -35.13 1.60
N VAL A 13 14.74 -35.55 0.40
CA VAL A 13 14.20 -34.66 -0.63
C VAL A 13 12.89 -34.00 -0.16
N VAL A 14 11.98 -34.77 0.44
CA VAL A 14 10.71 -34.24 0.98
C VAL A 14 10.97 -33.22 2.08
N LEU A 15 11.89 -33.50 3.01
CA LEU A 15 12.27 -32.57 4.08
C LEU A 15 12.93 -31.30 3.54
N ALA A 16 13.77 -31.41 2.52
CA ALA A 16 14.41 -30.27 1.87
C ALA A 16 13.37 -29.37 1.17
N LEU A 17 12.41 -29.96 0.46
CA LEU A 17 11.32 -29.24 -0.18
C LEU A 17 10.42 -28.55 0.85
N ALA A 18 10.04 -29.25 1.92
CA ALA A 18 9.24 -28.66 3.00
C ALA A 18 9.97 -27.48 3.66
N SER A 19 11.27 -27.63 3.94
CA SER A 19 12.10 -26.58 4.53
C SER A 19 12.22 -25.38 3.61
N PHE A 20 12.40 -25.61 2.30
CA PHE A 20 12.44 -24.54 1.30
C PHE A 20 11.12 -23.77 1.22
N VAL A 21 9.98 -24.45 1.23
CA VAL A 21 8.66 -23.81 1.22
C VAL A 21 8.46 -22.96 2.48
N VAL A 22 8.84 -23.48 3.65
CA VAL A 22 8.76 -22.73 4.92
C VAL A 22 9.67 -21.49 4.89
N ALA A 23 10.90 -21.63 4.41
CA ALA A 23 11.85 -20.52 4.29
C ALA A 23 11.38 -19.44 3.31
N GLN A 24 10.81 -19.83 2.16
CA GLN A 24 10.20 -18.89 1.22
C GLN A 24 9.03 -18.13 1.86
N HIS A 25 8.18 -18.84 2.61
CA HIS A 25 7.04 -18.22 3.28
C HIS A 25 7.46 -17.26 4.39
N SER A 26 8.51 -17.60 5.16
CA SER A 26 9.05 -16.73 6.21
C SER A 26 9.75 -15.51 5.62
N ALA A 27 10.55 -15.66 4.56
CA ALA A 27 11.18 -14.56 3.85
C ALA A 27 10.14 -13.59 3.26
N ALA A 28 9.07 -14.12 2.66
CA ALA A 28 7.97 -13.29 2.17
C ALA A 28 7.27 -12.52 3.29
N LYS A 29 7.05 -13.13 4.46
CA LYS A 29 6.50 -12.45 5.65
C LYS A 29 7.44 -11.37 6.18
N ALA A 30 8.74 -11.66 6.26
CA ALA A 30 9.75 -10.72 6.74
C ALA A 30 9.84 -9.48 5.85
N ARG A 31 9.89 -9.66 4.52
CA ARG A 31 9.88 -8.55 3.56
C ARG A 31 8.63 -7.67 3.70
N ARG A 32 7.46 -8.28 3.93
CA ARG A 32 6.20 -7.51 4.15
C ARG A 32 6.24 -6.69 5.43
N ALA A 33 6.75 -7.28 6.51
CA ALA A 33 6.89 -6.57 7.79
C ALA A 33 7.89 -5.41 7.65
N GLU A 34 8.97 -5.61 6.88
CA GLU A 34 9.94 -4.57 6.57
C GLU A 34 9.32 -3.42 5.76
N ASP A 35 8.52 -3.72 4.72
CA ASP A 35 7.87 -2.69 3.91
C ASP A 35 6.90 -1.84 4.72
N VAL A 36 6.08 -2.46 5.57
CA VAL A 36 5.17 -1.75 6.48
C VAL A 36 5.97 -0.94 7.52
N ARG A 37 7.01 -1.54 8.10
CA ARG A 37 7.87 -0.86 9.07
C ARG A 37 8.57 0.36 8.47
N ASN A 38 9.05 0.28 7.23
CA ASN A 38 9.70 1.39 6.55
C ASN A 38 8.72 2.54 6.31
N LEU A 39 7.45 2.25 6.02
CA LEU A 39 6.42 3.28 5.84
C LEU A 39 5.91 3.91 7.14
N LEU A 40 6.15 3.29 8.29
CA LEU A 40 5.74 3.77 9.60
C LEU A 40 6.92 4.22 10.49
N GLY A 41 8.13 4.29 9.91
CA GLY A 41 9.35 4.67 10.60
C GLY A 41 9.65 6.17 10.54
N ASP A 42 10.92 6.53 10.70
CA ASP A 42 11.38 7.91 10.57
C ASP A 42 11.25 8.43 9.13
N LYS A 43 11.21 9.76 8.97
CA LYS A 43 11.01 10.46 7.69
C LYS A 43 11.84 9.93 6.51
N GLU A 44 13.08 9.50 6.76
CA GLU A 44 13.99 8.98 5.72
C GLU A 44 13.60 7.57 5.29
N THR A 45 13.17 6.74 6.25
CA THR A 45 12.68 5.39 5.99
C THR A 45 11.35 5.42 5.22
N VAL A 46 10.47 6.38 5.51
CA VAL A 46 9.20 6.56 4.80
C VAL A 46 9.44 6.93 3.34
N ALA A 47 10.34 7.89 3.08
CA ALA A 47 10.71 8.27 1.72
C ALA A 47 11.31 7.09 0.92
N PHE A 48 12.21 6.32 1.55
CA PHE A 48 12.77 5.12 0.92
C PHE A 48 11.70 4.04 0.67
N GLY A 49 10.79 3.83 1.62
CA GLY A 49 9.64 2.94 1.47
C GLY A 49 8.76 3.34 0.29
N ALA A 50 8.41 4.62 0.17
CA ALA A 50 7.64 5.14 -0.96
C ALA A 50 8.35 4.92 -2.30
N LEU A 51 9.67 5.17 -2.38
CA LEU A 51 10.46 4.90 -3.58
C LEU A 51 10.50 3.41 -3.94
N LYS A 52 10.62 2.52 -2.95
CA LYS A 52 10.58 1.07 -3.16
C LYS A 52 9.24 0.65 -3.74
N VAL A 53 8.12 1.16 -3.23
CA VAL A 53 6.79 0.89 -3.79
C VAL A 53 6.63 1.48 -5.19
N LEU A 54 7.15 2.68 -5.46
CA LEU A 54 7.17 3.23 -6.83
C LEU A 54 7.97 2.35 -7.79
N ARG A 55 9.06 1.75 -7.35
CA ARG A 55 9.87 0.88 -8.21
C ARG A 55 9.18 -0.48 -8.43
N ASP A 56 8.77 -1.13 -7.35
CA ASP A 56 8.35 -2.53 -7.34
C ASP A 56 6.83 -2.71 -7.56
N GLY A 57 6.04 -1.64 -7.37
CA GLY A 57 4.59 -1.68 -7.38
C GLY A 57 3.98 -2.26 -6.11
N LEU A 58 2.65 -2.38 -6.08
CA LEU A 58 1.96 -3.06 -4.99
C LEU A 58 2.02 -4.60 -5.14
N PRO A 59 2.05 -5.35 -4.02
CA PRO A 59 2.12 -6.80 -4.08
C PRO A 59 0.85 -7.41 -4.72
N PRO A 60 0.97 -8.53 -5.45
CA PRO A 60 -0.17 -9.16 -6.12
C PRO A 60 -1.15 -9.81 -5.13
N GLN A 61 -0.66 -10.24 -3.96
CA GLN A 61 -1.49 -10.86 -2.93
C GLN A 61 -2.35 -9.80 -2.24
N ARG A 62 -3.69 -9.94 -2.37
CA ARG A 62 -4.68 -8.98 -1.81
C ARG A 62 -4.43 -8.60 -0.35
N LYS A 63 -4.29 -9.59 0.55
CA LYS A 63 -4.06 -9.32 1.98
C LYS A 63 -2.80 -8.48 2.24
N SER A 64 -1.72 -8.72 1.50
CA SER A 64 -0.47 -7.95 1.65
C SER A 64 -0.61 -6.55 1.07
N ARG A 65 -1.36 -6.43 -0.02
CA ARG A 65 -1.64 -5.15 -0.65
C ARG A 65 -2.51 -4.26 0.22
N GLU A 66 -3.57 -4.80 0.80
CA GLU A 66 -4.45 -4.07 1.72
C GLU A 66 -3.68 -3.52 2.93
N LEU A 67 -2.75 -4.30 3.50
CA LEU A 67 -1.87 -3.85 4.58
C LEU A 67 -0.95 -2.71 4.12
N LEU A 68 -0.32 -2.86 2.95
CA LEU A 68 0.60 -1.85 2.42
C LEU A 68 -0.12 -0.55 2.06
N ILE A 69 -1.30 -0.63 1.45
CA ILE A 69 -2.17 0.52 1.17
C ILE A 69 -2.55 1.22 2.49
N GLY A 70 -2.93 0.47 3.52
CA GLY A 70 -3.22 1.02 4.84
C GLY A 70 -2.02 1.79 5.41
N ALA A 71 -0.82 1.21 5.33
CA ALA A 71 0.41 1.85 5.77
C ALA A 71 0.72 3.13 4.97
N ILE A 72 0.54 3.12 3.64
CA ILE A 72 0.72 4.30 2.79
C ILE A 72 -0.23 5.43 3.22
N LEU A 73 -1.50 5.12 3.45
CA LEU A 73 -2.49 6.12 3.87
C LEU A 73 -2.18 6.71 5.25
N GLN A 74 -1.81 5.85 6.21
CA GLN A 74 -1.37 6.30 7.54
C GLN A 74 -0.12 7.18 7.44
N ALA A 75 0.87 6.78 6.64
CA ALA A 75 2.08 7.55 6.40
C ALA A 75 1.76 8.93 5.78
N CYS A 76 0.84 9.02 4.81
CA CYS A 76 0.41 10.30 4.23
C CYS A 76 -0.11 11.29 5.28
N ILE A 77 -0.79 10.77 6.30
CA ILE A 77 -1.45 11.56 7.34
C ILE A 77 -0.45 11.99 8.41
N PHE A 78 0.41 11.07 8.88
CA PHE A 78 1.30 11.29 10.02
C PHE A 78 2.69 11.82 9.64
N GLU A 79 3.13 11.64 8.40
CA GLU A 79 4.45 12.09 7.96
C GLU A 79 4.58 13.62 8.08
N ARG A 80 5.72 14.09 8.58
CA ARG A 80 5.99 15.52 8.76
C ARG A 80 6.74 16.12 7.59
N SER A 81 7.53 15.32 6.88
CA SER A 81 8.30 15.71 5.69
C SER A 81 7.39 15.82 4.46
N ASP A 82 7.26 17.03 3.92
CA ASP A 82 6.49 17.25 2.70
C ASP A 82 7.07 16.51 1.48
N ARG A 83 8.40 16.33 1.45
CA ARG A 83 9.07 15.52 0.42
C ARG A 83 8.64 14.05 0.47
N ALA A 84 8.62 13.45 1.65
CA ALA A 84 8.20 12.06 1.81
C ALA A 84 6.70 11.90 1.49
N ARG A 85 5.89 12.87 1.93
CA ARG A 85 4.45 12.91 1.62
C ARG A 85 4.16 13.00 0.12
N ALA A 86 4.90 13.83 -0.61
CA ALA A 86 4.77 13.95 -2.06
C ALA A 86 5.07 12.61 -2.77
N LEU A 87 6.06 11.85 -2.30
CA LEU A 87 6.35 10.51 -2.83
C LEU A 87 5.21 9.53 -2.55
N LEU A 88 4.60 9.58 -1.36
CA LEU A 88 3.46 8.74 -1.03
C LEU A 88 2.22 9.08 -1.88
N TYR A 89 1.95 10.37 -2.11
CA TYR A 89 0.90 10.79 -3.04
C TYR A 89 1.19 10.31 -4.46
N ARG A 90 2.44 10.34 -4.91
CA ARG A 90 2.83 9.79 -6.21
C ARG A 90 2.58 8.28 -6.31
N VAL A 91 2.83 7.53 -5.23
CA VAL A 91 2.48 6.09 -5.16
C VAL A 91 0.99 5.90 -5.34
N MET A 92 0.18 6.67 -4.60
CA MET A 92 -1.28 6.59 -4.70
C MET A 92 -1.77 6.94 -6.12
N GLU A 93 -1.26 8.02 -6.71
CA GLU A 93 -1.62 8.46 -8.06
C GLU A 93 -1.40 7.38 -9.12
N ARG A 94 -0.25 6.69 -9.03
CA ARG A 94 0.13 5.63 -9.96
C ARG A 94 -0.71 4.36 -9.76
N GLU A 95 -0.84 3.91 -8.51
CA GLU A 95 -1.41 2.59 -8.22
C GLU A 95 -2.93 2.61 -8.11
N ARG A 96 -3.57 3.77 -7.91
CA ARG A 96 -5.03 3.89 -7.85
C ARG A 96 -5.74 3.53 -9.14
N VAL A 97 -5.08 3.66 -10.30
CA VAL A 97 -5.66 3.26 -11.61
C VAL A 97 -6.06 1.78 -11.58
N ARG A 98 -5.24 0.96 -10.92
CA ARG A 98 -5.48 -0.49 -10.80
C ARG A 98 -6.20 -0.89 -9.51
N TYR A 99 -5.92 -0.19 -8.41
CA TYR A 99 -6.34 -0.59 -7.06
C TYR A 99 -7.22 0.45 -6.35
N GLY A 100 -7.87 1.35 -7.10
CA GLY A 100 -8.60 2.49 -6.55
C GLY A 100 -9.69 2.12 -5.53
N SER A 101 -10.43 1.03 -5.76
CA SER A 101 -11.43 0.53 -4.81
C SER A 101 -10.82 0.11 -3.47
N GLU A 102 -9.63 -0.50 -3.49
CA GLU A 102 -8.90 -0.90 -2.28
C GLU A 102 -8.38 0.32 -1.52
N PHE A 103 -7.88 1.34 -2.24
CA PHE A 103 -7.51 2.62 -1.64
C PHE A 103 -8.69 3.32 -0.97
N ARG A 104 -9.87 3.35 -1.61
CA ARG A 104 -11.09 3.93 -1.03
C ARG A 104 -11.55 3.18 0.22
N ALA A 105 -11.57 1.85 0.17
CA ALA A 105 -11.94 1.03 1.32
C ALA A 105 -10.95 1.23 2.50
N ALA A 106 -9.65 1.37 2.21
CA ALA A 106 -8.66 1.67 3.23
C ALA A 106 -8.80 3.10 3.78
N TYR A 107 -9.10 4.09 2.92
CA TYR A 107 -9.38 5.46 3.32
C TYR A 107 -10.57 5.52 4.30
N GLN A 108 -11.68 4.86 3.98
CA GLN A 108 -12.87 4.80 4.85
C GLN A 108 -12.53 4.27 6.24
N ARG A 109 -11.77 3.17 6.33
CA ARG A 109 -11.33 2.62 7.63
C ARG A 109 -10.47 3.61 8.43
N VAL A 110 -9.58 4.35 7.76
CA VAL A 110 -8.73 5.36 8.41
C VAL A 110 -9.56 6.57 8.85
N GLU A 111 -10.51 7.02 8.03
CA GLU A 111 -11.45 8.10 8.35
C GLU A 111 -12.33 7.75 9.55
N GLU A 112 -12.89 6.54 9.59
CA GLU A 112 -13.65 6.01 10.73
C GLU A 112 -12.80 5.99 12.01
N THR A 113 -11.55 5.53 11.89
CA THR A 113 -10.60 5.52 13.01
C THR A 113 -10.35 6.93 13.54
N PHE A 114 -10.02 7.88 12.66
CA PHE A 114 -9.80 9.29 13.03
C PHE A 114 -11.05 9.94 13.64
N THR A 115 -12.22 9.64 13.10
CA THR A 115 -13.49 10.14 13.62
C THR A 115 -13.74 9.59 15.02
N SER A 116 -13.49 8.30 15.25
CA SER A 116 -13.62 7.70 16.57
C SER A 116 -12.61 8.28 17.58
N MET A 117 -11.40 8.62 17.13
CA MET A 117 -10.35 9.23 17.97
C MET A 117 -10.76 10.58 18.55
N SER A 118 -11.62 11.33 17.86
CA SER A 118 -12.14 12.60 18.37
C SER A 118 -12.92 12.47 19.68
N ALA A 119 -13.50 11.29 19.95
CA ALA A 119 -14.24 11.01 21.18
C ALA A 119 -13.33 10.82 22.42
N TYR A 120 -12.03 10.57 22.23
CA TYR A 120 -11.11 10.27 23.32
C TYR A 120 -10.48 11.51 23.98
N GLY A 121 -10.70 12.70 23.40
CA GLY A 121 -10.27 13.96 24.02
C GLY A 121 -8.75 14.19 24.09
N PHE A 122 -7.99 13.63 23.14
CA PHE A 122 -6.53 13.84 23.06
C PHE A 122 -6.16 15.32 22.99
N THR A 123 -5.06 15.69 23.66
CA THR A 123 -4.50 17.04 23.51
C THR A 123 -3.75 17.17 22.17
N PRO A 124 -3.56 18.39 21.64
CA PRO A 124 -2.80 18.60 20.40
C PRO A 124 -1.34 18.10 20.48
N GLU A 125 -0.76 18.09 21.68
CA GLU A 125 0.60 17.59 21.93
C GLU A 125 0.68 16.06 21.89
N GLU A 126 -0.39 15.38 22.31
CA GLU A 126 -0.52 13.91 22.23
C GLU A 126 -0.85 13.48 20.80
N LEU A 127 -1.84 14.13 20.19
CA LEU A 127 -2.33 13.81 18.86
C LEU A 127 -3.01 15.03 18.21
N ASP A 128 -2.33 15.64 17.25
CA ASP A 128 -2.89 16.73 16.43
C ASP A 128 -3.89 16.19 15.39
N LEU A 129 -5.12 15.94 15.85
CA LEU A 129 -6.24 15.49 15.01
C LEU A 129 -6.60 16.51 13.93
N ARG A 130 -6.41 17.81 14.17
CA ARG A 130 -6.73 18.85 13.17
C ARG A 130 -5.81 18.72 11.96
N ARG A 131 -4.52 18.55 12.21
CA ARG A 131 -3.54 18.28 11.16
C ARG A 131 -3.83 16.96 10.45
N GLY A 132 -4.16 15.92 11.21
CA GLY A 132 -4.54 14.63 10.65
C GLY A 132 -5.71 14.76 9.66
N THR A 133 -6.82 15.38 10.09
CA THR A 133 -8.00 15.64 9.26
C THR A 133 -7.67 16.47 8.02
N LYS A 134 -6.78 17.47 8.13
CA LYS A 134 -6.32 18.24 6.97
C LYS A 134 -5.71 17.33 5.91
N TYR A 135 -4.79 16.44 6.28
CA TYR A 135 -4.17 15.53 5.31
C TYR A 135 -5.10 14.42 4.84
N LEU A 136 -6.04 14.01 5.68
CA LEU A 136 -7.10 13.07 5.31
C LEU A 136 -7.95 13.65 4.15
N ASN A 137 -8.30 14.93 4.22
CA ASN A 137 -8.96 15.64 3.12
C ASN A 137 -8.10 15.75 1.85
N VAL A 138 -6.77 15.91 1.98
CA VAL A 138 -5.86 15.91 0.82
C VAL A 138 -5.81 14.53 0.17
N VAL A 139 -5.70 13.47 0.96
CA VAL A 139 -5.75 12.08 0.51
C VAL A 139 -7.06 11.82 -0.25
N LYS A 140 -8.20 12.26 0.29
CA LYS A 140 -9.50 12.17 -0.37
C LYS A 140 -9.48 12.83 -1.76
N LYS A 141 -8.97 14.06 -1.86
CA LYS A 141 -8.82 14.77 -3.15
C LYS A 141 -7.95 13.99 -4.14
N VAL A 142 -6.82 13.42 -3.70
CA VAL A 142 -5.97 12.59 -4.56
C VAL A 142 -6.70 11.34 -5.04
N LEU A 143 -7.58 10.75 -4.23
CA LEU A 143 -8.39 9.60 -4.65
C LEU A 143 -9.54 10.00 -5.59
N ASP A 144 -10.12 11.18 -5.42
CA ASP A 144 -11.29 11.63 -6.18
C ASP A 144 -10.92 12.31 -7.52
N ALA A 145 -9.79 12.99 -7.60
CA ALA A 145 -9.34 13.78 -8.75
C ALA A 145 -9.10 12.98 -10.06
N SER A 146 -9.34 11.66 -10.10
CA SER A 146 -9.32 10.89 -11.37
C SER A 146 -10.67 10.52 -11.93
N PHE A 147 -11.76 10.69 -11.18
CA PHE A 147 -13.08 10.47 -11.76
C PHE A 147 -13.40 11.53 -12.83
N GLU A 148 -12.78 12.69 -12.76
CA GLU A 148 -13.02 13.78 -13.71
C GLU A 148 -12.25 13.57 -15.04
N THR A 149 -11.02 13.06 -15.00
CA THR A 149 -10.19 12.85 -16.21
C THR A 149 -10.67 11.73 -17.13
N GLU A 150 -11.27 10.66 -16.61
CA GLU A 150 -11.77 9.55 -17.46
C GLU A 150 -13.09 9.89 -18.17
N THR A 151 -13.83 10.90 -17.68
CA THR A 151 -15.12 11.29 -18.25
C THR A 151 -14.95 12.18 -19.49
N GLU A 152 -13.85 12.95 -19.59
CA GLU A 152 -13.61 13.87 -20.72
C GLU A 152 -12.97 13.20 -21.95
N GLU A 153 -12.08 12.22 -21.77
CA GLU A 153 -11.45 11.50 -22.89
C GLU A 153 -12.43 10.54 -23.60
N GLY A 154 -13.49 10.09 -22.93
CA GLY A 154 -14.54 9.27 -23.54
C GLY A 154 -15.52 10.02 -24.45
N MET A 155 -15.58 11.36 -24.38
CA MET A 155 -16.52 12.18 -25.17
C MET A 155 -15.92 12.80 -26.43
N THR A 156 -14.59 12.81 -26.58
CA THR A 156 -13.92 13.46 -27.73
C THR A 156 -13.58 12.50 -28.88
N GLY A 157 -13.71 11.18 -28.70
CA GLY A 157 -13.36 10.17 -29.71
C GLY A 157 -14.38 9.93 -30.84
N HIS A 158 -15.52 10.62 -30.88
CA HIS A 158 -16.60 10.33 -31.85
C HIS A 158 -16.97 11.47 -32.82
N ARG A 159 -16.14 12.51 -32.94
CA ARG A 159 -16.25 13.51 -34.01
C ARG A 159 -14.94 13.58 -34.77
N LEU A 160 -14.80 12.75 -35.82
CA LEU A 160 -14.00 13.03 -37.03
C LEU A 160 -14.03 11.80 -37.97
N GLN A 161 -15.21 11.49 -38.52
CA GLN A 161 -15.33 10.74 -39.78
C GLN A 161 -16.58 11.22 -40.51
N VAL A 162 -16.54 12.44 -41.07
CA VAL A 162 -17.38 12.81 -42.22
C VAL A 162 -16.57 13.81 -43.04
N GLY A 163 -16.15 13.42 -44.24
CA GLY A 163 -15.61 14.35 -45.24
C GLY A 163 -14.36 13.86 -45.94
N GLY A 164 -14.54 12.91 -46.87
CA GLY A 164 -13.57 12.48 -47.88
C GLY A 164 -14.30 11.71 -48.96
#